data_AF-A0A4U5VRF8-F1
#
_entry.id   AF-A0A4U5VRF8-F1
#
_cell.length_a   1.000
_cell.length_b   1.000
_cell.length_c   1.000
_cell.angle_alpha   90.00
_cell.angle_beta   90.00
_cell.angle_gamma   90.00
#
_symmetry.space_group_name_H-M   'P 1'
#
loop_
_entity.id
_entity.type
_entity.pdbx_description
1 polymer ?
#
loop_
_entity_poly.entity_id
_entity_poly.type
_entity_poly.pdbx_seq_one_letter_code
_entity_poly.pdbx_strand_id
1 'polypeptide(L)'
;MLLVNGLDDQNWPSVECADEIARTMSAAGKGDLVTRLHYPDTGHLIEPPFSPHFRATRFKTAIEKQKVILLWGGQTKPHSDAQEDSWRKILSFLQHHLYSRETPKARM
;
A
#
# COMPACT_ATOMS: atom_id res chain seq x y z
N MET A 1 10.24 -6.00 3.16
CA MET A 1 9.55 -4.78 2.70
C MET A 1 8.24 -5.20 2.08
N LEU A 2 7.13 -4.60 2.53
CA LEU A 2 5.80 -4.82 1.97
C LEU A 2 5.40 -3.59 1.16
N LEU A 3 5.02 -3.78 -0.10
CA LEU A 3 4.54 -2.73 -1.00
C LEU A 3 3.06 -2.98 -1.29
N VAL A 4 2.20 -2.01 -0.99
CA VAL A 4 0.75 -2.11 -1.13
C VAL A 4 0.30 -1.17 -2.24
N ASN A 5 -0.20 -1.71 -3.34
CA ASN A 5 -0.47 -0.94 -4.55
C ASN A 5 -1.93 -1.08 -4.99
N GLY A 6 -2.56 0.05 -5.32
CA GLY A 6 -3.82 0.09 -6.04
C GLY A 6 -3.57 0.15 -7.55
N LEU A 7 -4.19 -0.75 -8.33
CA LEU A 7 -3.98 -0.79 -9.78
C LEU A 7 -4.75 0.28 -10.56
N ASP A 8 -5.65 1.02 -9.89
CA ASP A 8 -6.33 2.20 -10.44
C ASP A 8 -5.88 3.47 -9.70
N ASP A 9 -4.60 3.54 -9.30
CA ASP A 9 -4.00 4.77 -8.79
C ASP A 9 -3.92 5.81 -9.92
N GLN A 10 -4.67 6.90 -9.76
CA GLN A 10 -4.71 7.99 -10.74
C GLN A 10 -3.94 9.23 -10.27
N ASN A 11 -3.29 9.15 -9.11
CA ASN A 11 -2.50 10.24 -8.56
C ASN A 11 -1.03 10.04 -8.94
N TRP A 12 -0.44 8.88 -8.62
CA TRP A 12 0.99 8.58 -8.83
C TRP A 12 1.20 7.21 -9.50
N PRO A 13 2.35 6.97 -10.16
CA PRO A 13 2.69 5.68 -10.79
C PRO A 13 3.17 4.66 -9.74
N SER A 14 2.32 4.33 -8.76
CA SER A 14 2.69 3.50 -7.61
C SER A 14 3.08 2.07 -8.00
N VAL A 15 2.42 1.51 -9.02
CA VAL A 15 2.71 0.16 -9.53
C VAL A 15 4.07 0.10 -10.22
N GLU A 16 4.36 1.06 -11.08
CA GLU A 16 5.64 1.15 -11.80
C GLU A 16 6.80 1.38 -10.83
N CYS A 17 6.63 2.24 -9.82
CA CYS A 17 7.62 2.41 -8.76
C CYS A 17 7.83 1.11 -7.98
N ALA A 18 6.77 0.37 -7.64
CA ALA A 18 6.88 -0.90 -6.95
C ALA A 18 7.58 -1.98 -7.81
N ASP A 19 7.38 -1.96 -9.13
CA ASP A 19 8.09 -2.80 -10.09
C ASP A 19 9.59 -2.48 -10.14
N GLU A 20 9.94 -1.19 -10.21
CA GLU A 20 11.34 -0.76 -10.22
C GLU A 20 12.06 -1.13 -8.92
N ILE A 21 11.41 -0.93 -7.77
CA ILE A 21 11.92 -1.34 -6.46
C ILE A 21 12.16 -2.84 -6.42
N ALA A 22 11.20 -3.66 -6.88
CA ALA A 22 11.33 -5.11 -6.89
C ALA A 22 12.48 -5.59 -7.80
N ARG A 23 12.62 -5.00 -9.00
CA ARG A 23 13.72 -5.29 -9.93
C ARG A 23 15.08 -4.95 -9.30
N THR A 24 15.19 -3.77 -8.70
CA THR A 24 16.42 -3.31 -8.04
C THR A 24 16.82 -4.23 -6.89
N MET A 25 15.85 -4.60 -6.04
CA MET A 25 16.07 -5.53 -4.93
C MET A 25 16.45 -6.93 -5.40
N SER A 26 15.82 -7.42 -6.48
CA SER A 26 16.18 -8.69 -7.10
C SER A 26 17.61 -8.68 -7.66
N ALA A 27 18.01 -7.61 -8.36
CA ALA A 27 19.36 -7.47 -8.89
C ALA A 27 20.43 -7.44 -7.79
N ALA A 28 20.08 -6.97 -6.59
CA ALA A 28 20.94 -6.99 -5.41
C ALA A 28 20.91 -8.34 -4.64
N GLY A 29 20.23 -9.37 -5.15
CA GLY A 29 20.08 -10.67 -4.47
C GLY A 29 19.16 -10.65 -3.25
N LYS A 30 18.30 -9.62 -3.15
CA LYS A 30 17.39 -9.38 -2.01
C LYS A 30 15.91 -9.42 -2.41
N GLY A 31 15.60 -10.04 -3.55
CA GLY A 31 14.24 -10.12 -4.09
C GLY A 31 13.24 -10.73 -3.10
N ASP A 32 13.65 -11.79 -2.40
CA ASP A 32 12.82 -12.51 -1.42
C ASP A 32 12.41 -11.65 -0.21
N LEU A 33 13.10 -10.53 0.03
CA LEU A 33 12.75 -9.58 1.09
C LEU A 33 11.63 -8.63 0.67
N VAL A 34 11.15 -8.69 -0.58
CA VAL A 34 10.11 -7.79 -1.09
C VAL A 34 8.83 -8.57 -1.35
N THR A 35 7.75 -8.15 -0.69
CA THR A 35 6.40 -8.64 -0.95
C THR A 35 5.58 -7.51 -1.57
N ARG A 36 4.87 -7.80 -2.66
CA ARG A 36 3.99 -6.84 -3.34
C ARG A 36 2.55 -7.32 -3.26
N LEU A 37 1.66 -6.40 -2.93
CA LEU A 37 0.22 -6.59 -2.98
C LEU A 37 -0.33 -5.69 -4.07
N HIS A 38 -1.11 -6.26 -4.97
CA HIS A 38 -1.77 -5.53 -6.05
C HIS A 38 -3.27 -5.73 -5.91
N TYR A 39 -4.00 -4.62 -5.78
CA TYR A 39 -5.45 -4.64 -5.68
C TYR A 39 -6.07 -4.04 -6.95
N PRO A 40 -6.83 -4.83 -7.74
CA PRO A 40 -7.55 -4.30 -8.89
C PRO A 40 -8.60 -3.27 -8.44
N ASP A 41 -8.91 -2.31 -9.32
CA ASP A 41 -9.93 -1.28 -9.11
C ASP A 41 -9.78 -0.51 -7.78
N THR A 42 -8.56 -0.42 -7.26
CA THR A 42 -8.23 0.26 -6.01
C THR A 42 -7.41 1.49 -6.32
N GLY A 43 -7.86 2.64 -5.83
CA GLY A 43 -7.17 3.91 -5.97
C GLY A 43 -6.05 4.14 -4.96
N HIS A 44 -5.52 5.37 -4.99
CA HIS A 44 -4.35 5.82 -4.26
C HIS A 44 -4.48 5.77 -2.73
N LEU A 45 -5.62 6.22 -2.20
CA LEU A 45 -5.82 6.45 -0.76
C LEU A 45 -6.28 5.17 -0.04
N ILE A 46 -5.39 4.19 0.10
CA ILE A 46 -5.67 2.95 0.85
C ILE A 46 -5.60 3.22 2.36
N GLU A 47 -6.69 3.76 2.89
CA GLU A 47 -6.88 4.10 4.31
C GLU A 47 -7.19 2.87 5.20
N PRO A 48 -7.24 3.01 6.53
CA PRO A 48 -7.69 1.94 7.42
C PRO A 48 -9.12 1.45 7.09
N PRO A 49 -9.47 0.21 7.48
CA PRO A 49 -10.77 -0.40 7.17
C PRO A 49 -11.97 0.49 7.52
N PHE A 50 -12.99 0.46 6.67
CA PHE A 50 -14.24 1.22 6.81
C PHE A 50 -14.11 2.74 6.64
N SER A 51 -12.93 3.23 6.25
CA SER A 51 -12.76 4.61 5.81
C SER A 51 -13.51 4.85 4.49
N PRO A 52 -14.22 5.98 4.34
CA PRO A 52 -14.95 6.25 3.11
C PRO A 52 -13.99 6.38 1.92
N HIS A 53 -14.36 5.76 0.79
CA HIS A 53 -13.63 5.89 -0.46
C HIS A 53 -13.93 7.23 -1.14
N PHE A 54 -12.87 7.96 -1.51
CA PHE A 54 -12.98 9.19 -2.31
C PHE A 54 -12.23 9.02 -3.63
N ARG A 55 -12.97 8.87 -4.73
CA ARG A 55 -12.36 8.76 -6.07
C ARG A 55 -11.71 10.07 -6.54
N ALA A 56 -12.23 11.20 -6.09
CA ALA A 56 -11.71 12.53 -6.42
C ALA A 56 -11.99 13.52 -5.29
N THR A 57 -11.09 14.48 -5.08
CA THR A 57 -11.29 15.58 -4.11
C THR A 57 -10.90 16.91 -4.72
N ARG A 58 -11.43 17.99 -4.15
CA ARG A 58 -11.04 19.36 -4.52
C ARG A 58 -9.92 19.81 -3.59
N PHE A 59 -8.71 20.00 -4.12
CA PHE A 59 -7.55 20.42 -3.36
C PHE A 59 -7.09 21.80 -3.78
N LYS A 60 -6.48 22.56 -2.86
CA LYS A 60 -5.88 23.85 -3.15
C LYS A 60 -4.38 23.67 -3.33
N THR A 61 -3.87 23.91 -4.54
CA THR A 61 -2.43 23.75 -4.80
C THR A 61 -1.63 24.73 -3.95
N ALA A 62 -0.50 24.26 -3.39
CA ALA A 62 0.34 25.08 -2.53
C ALA A 62 0.99 26.25 -3.30
N ILE A 63 1.28 26.03 -4.58
CA ILE A 63 2.02 26.96 -5.43
C ILE A 63 1.10 28.08 -5.94
N GLU A 64 0.00 27.71 -6.60
CA GLU A 64 -0.83 28.68 -7.33
C GLU A 64 -2.07 29.12 -6.54
N LYS A 65 -2.30 28.51 -5.36
CA LYS A 65 -3.51 28.69 -4.55
C LYS A 65 -4.81 28.42 -5.33
N GLN A 66 -4.73 27.73 -6.46
CA GLN A 66 -5.87 27.37 -7.29
C GLN A 66 -6.52 26.08 -6.77
N LYS A 67 -7.85 26.00 -6.93
CA LYS A 67 -8.61 24.79 -6.60
C LYS A 67 -8.57 23.86 -7.80
N VAL A 68 -7.88 22.74 -7.67
CA VAL A 68 -7.82 21.67 -8.67
C VAL A 68 -8.63 20.46 -8.19
N ILE A 69 -9.04 19.62 -9.14
CA ILE A 69 -9.61 18.31 -8.84
C ILE A 69 -8.46 17.31 -8.91
N LEU A 70 -8.18 16.64 -7.81
CA LEU A 70 -7.25 15.51 -7.78
C LEU A 70 -8.04 14.22 -7.95
N LEU A 71 -7.52 13.32 -8.78
CA LEU A 71 -8.06 11.99 -8.99
C LEU A 71 -7.23 11.01 -8.17
N TRP A 72 -7.91 10.25 -7.33
CA TRP A 72 -7.31 9.18 -6.53
C TRP A 72 -7.60 7.81 -7.13
N GLY A 73 -8.66 7.71 -7.94
CA GLY A 73 -9.09 6.47 -8.57
C GLY A 73 -9.78 5.50 -7.62
N GLY A 74 -9.98 4.27 -8.10
CA GLY A 74 -10.66 3.19 -7.40
C GLY A 74 -12.18 3.16 -7.58
N GLN A 75 -12.76 1.97 -7.34
CA GLN A 75 -14.18 1.70 -7.22
C GLN A 75 -14.52 1.37 -5.77
N THR A 76 -15.66 1.87 -5.26
CA THR A 76 -15.98 1.84 -3.83
C THR A 76 -15.87 0.45 -3.19
N LYS A 77 -16.46 -0.58 -3.81
CA LYS A 77 -16.45 -1.95 -3.26
C LYS A 77 -15.05 -2.59 -3.28
N PRO A 78 -14.35 -2.70 -4.45
CA PRO A 78 -12.98 -3.22 -4.48
C PRO A 78 -12.01 -2.45 -3.58
N HIS A 79 -12.13 -1.12 -3.53
CA HIS A 79 -11.27 -0.29 -2.70
C HIS A 79 -11.50 -0.55 -1.21
N SER A 80 -12.76 -0.69 -0.76
CA SER A 80 -13.07 -1.07 0.62
C SER A 80 -12.51 -2.46 0.96
N ASP A 81 -12.63 -3.43 0.04
CA ASP A 81 -12.09 -4.78 0.24
C ASP A 81 -10.55 -4.74 0.37
N ALA A 82 -9.89 -3.91 -0.44
CA ALA A 82 -8.45 -3.69 -0.39
C ALA A 82 -7.99 -3.05 0.92
N GLN A 83 -8.73 -2.05 1.44
CA GLN A 83 -8.44 -1.45 2.75
C GLN A 83 -8.47 -2.50 3.87
N GLU A 84 -9.49 -3.35 3.88
CA GLU A 84 -9.62 -4.43 4.86
C GLU A 84 -8.49 -5.48 4.78
N ASP A 85 -8.23 -5.98 3.58
CA ASP A 85 -7.26 -7.05 3.36
C ASP A 85 -5.82 -6.57 3.55
N SER A 86 -5.49 -5.38 3.02
CA SER A 86 -4.17 -4.79 3.20
C SER A 86 -3.88 -4.49 4.67
N TRP A 87 -4.87 -4.00 5.44
CA TRP A 87 -4.70 -3.75 6.87
C TRP A 87 -4.33 -5.03 7.63
N ARG A 88 -5.04 -6.13 7.38
CA ARG A 88 -4.72 -7.45 7.97
C ARG A 88 -3.32 -7.91 7.61
N LYS A 89 -2.91 -7.75 6.34
CA LYS A 89 -1.57 -8.14 5.86
C LYS A 89 -0.45 -7.25 6.43
N ILE A 90 -0.68 -5.95 6.58
CA ILE A 90 0.26 -5.01 7.21
C ILE A 90 0.48 -5.43 8.66
N LEU A 91 -0.58 -5.68 9.42
CA LEU A 91 -0.46 -6.13 10.81
C LEU A 91 0.28 -7.45 10.92
N SER A 92 -0.04 -8.44 10.06
CA SER A 92 0.67 -9.73 10.03
C SER A 92 2.16 -9.57 9.70
N PHE A 93 2.48 -8.69 8.75
CA PHE A 93 3.86 -8.41 8.35
C PHE A 93 4.64 -7.77 9.51
N LEU A 94 4.07 -6.75 10.16
CA LEU A 94 4.68 -6.09 11.31
C LEU A 94 4.84 -7.05 12.50
N GLN A 95 3.84 -7.88 12.79
CA GLN A 95 3.93 -8.90 13.84
C GLN A 95 5.08 -9.86 13.57
N HIS A 96 5.19 -10.39 12.36
CA HIS A 96 6.23 -11.35 12.00
C HIS A 96 7.65 -10.76 12.08
N HIS A 97 7.83 -9.50 11.67
CA HIS A 97 9.16 -8.90 11.56
C HIS A 97 9.60 -8.06 12.76
N LEU A 98 8.66 -7.58 13.59
CA LEU A 98 8.99 -6.76 14.78
C LEU A 98 8.90 -7.55 16.09
N TYR A 99 8.06 -8.58 16.14
CA TYR A 99 7.92 -9.41 17.33
C TYR A 99 8.54 -10.78 17.05
N SER A 100 9.83 -10.92 17.38
CA SER A 100 10.46 -12.24 17.46
C SER A 100 9.71 -13.08 18.49
N ARG A 101 9.33 -14.31 18.11
CA ARG A 101 9.08 -15.36 19.09
C ARG A 101 10.40 -15.60 19.82
N GLU A 102 10.57 -15.06 21.02
CA GLU A 102 11.53 -15.64 21.94
C GLU A 102 11.09 -17.09 22.16
N THR A 103 11.75 -18.05 21.51
CA THR A 103 11.69 -19.43 21.99
C THR A 103 12.25 -19.41 23.40
N PRO A 104 11.47 -19.77 24.44
CA PRO A 104 12.04 -19.92 25.76
C PRO A 104 13.17 -20.93 25.64
N LYS A 105 14.41 -20.51 25.88
CA LYS A 105 15.49 -21.48 26.09
C LYS A 105 15.10 -22.23 27.35
N ALA A 106 14.71 -23.50 27.20
CA ALA A 106 14.60 -24.39 28.34
C ALA A 106 15.93 -24.31 29.11
N ARG A 107 15.88 -23.79 30.33
CA ARG A 107 17.02 -23.92 31.25
C ARG A 107 17.12 -25.41 31.61
N MET A 108 18.36 -25.90 31.56
CA MET A 108 18.78 -27.29 31.77
C MET A 108 18.06 -27.98 32.93
#